data_AF-A0ABD0N0W5-F1
#
_entry.id   AF-A0ABD0N0W5-F1
#
_cell.length_a   1.000
_cell.length_b   1.000
_cell.length_c   1.000
_cell.angle_alpha   90.00
_cell.angle_beta   90.00
_cell.angle_gamma   90.00
#
_symmetry.space_group_name_H-M   'P 1'
#
loop_
_entity.id
_entity.type
_entity.pdbx_description
1 polymer ?
#
loop_
_entity_poly.entity_id
_entity_poly.type
_entity_poly.pdbx_seq_one_letter_code
_entity_poly.pdbx_strand_id
1 'polypeptide(L)'
;GKPIDFAGVDDSTSRWVQEFSVKPYANPAKLESIDGARYQALLIPDCPGALNDLAHSGSLARILSHFISQQKPVCAVGQGVAALCCATEEQKWIFSGYSMTG
;
A
#
# COMPACT_ATOMS: atom_id res chain seq x y z
N GLY A 1 15.94 -12.80 0.22
CA GLY A 1 16.07 -11.90 1.38
C GLY A 1 16.15 -12.73 2.65
N LYS A 2 16.55 -12.14 3.79
CA LYS A 2 16.43 -12.83 5.08
C LYS A 2 14.95 -13.11 5.40
N PRO A 3 14.61 -14.20 6.08
CA PRO A 3 13.25 -14.42 6.59
C PRO A 3 12.84 -13.26 7.49
N ILE A 4 11.60 -12.81 7.37
CA ILE A 4 11.02 -11.80 8.26
C ILE A 4 10.42 -12.55 9.44
N ASP A 5 10.88 -12.23 10.65
CA ASP A 5 10.22 -12.69 11.88
C ASP A 5 9.01 -11.79 12.17
N PHE A 6 7.82 -12.39 12.17
CA PHE A 6 6.60 -11.70 12.54
C PHE A 6 6.47 -11.66 14.07
N ALA A 7 6.23 -10.47 14.63
CA ALA A 7 6.00 -10.29 16.06
C ALA A 7 4.51 -10.43 16.41
N GLY A 8 4.20 -10.87 17.63
CA GLY A 8 2.83 -10.90 18.14
C GLY A 8 1.91 -11.91 17.44
N VAL A 9 2.47 -12.95 16.84
CA VAL A 9 1.70 -13.99 16.14
C VAL A 9 1.12 -15.00 17.14
N ASP A 10 -0.20 -15.15 17.11
CA ASP A 10 -0.90 -16.27 17.74
C ASP A 10 -0.87 -17.51 16.82
N ASP A 11 -1.43 -18.62 17.30
CA ASP A 11 -1.47 -19.87 16.51
C ASP A 11 -2.23 -19.71 15.18
N SER A 12 -3.26 -18.85 15.17
CA SER A 12 -4.08 -18.61 13.99
C SER A 12 -3.28 -17.84 12.91
N THR A 13 -2.59 -16.77 13.31
CA THR A 13 -1.76 -15.95 12.43
C THR A 13 -0.52 -16.73 11.98
N SER A 14 0.09 -17.50 12.87
CA SER A 14 1.26 -18.34 12.54
C SER A 14 0.96 -19.31 11.41
N ARG A 15 -0.19 -19.99 11.47
CA ARG A 15 -0.65 -20.88 10.41
C ARG A 15 -0.90 -20.12 9.10
N TRP A 16 -1.56 -18.96 9.16
CA TRP A 16 -1.77 -18.14 7.96
C TRP A 16 -0.45 -17.71 7.31
N VAL A 17 0.54 -17.27 8.11
CA VAL A 17 1.86 -16.87 7.61
C VAL A 17 2.55 -18.04 6.92
N GLN A 18 2.52 -19.23 7.52
CA GLN A 18 3.11 -20.43 6.92
C GLN A 18 2.43 -20.76 5.58
N GLU A 19 1.10 -20.76 5.53
CA GLU A 19 0.34 -21.01 4.30
C GLU A 19 0.57 -19.95 3.23
N PHE A 20 0.70 -18.68 3.62
CA PHE A 20 0.99 -17.56 2.73
C PHE A 20 2.40 -17.64 2.16
N SER A 21 3.40 -17.99 2.98
CA SER A 21 4.83 -17.93 2.62
C SER A 21 5.22 -18.79 1.40
N VAL A 22 4.47 -19.85 1.14
CA VAL A 22 4.71 -20.76 -0.01
C VAL A 22 3.96 -20.33 -1.28
N LYS A 23 3.13 -19.28 -1.22
CA LYS A 23 2.38 -18.79 -2.38
C LYS A 23 3.30 -18.02 -3.32
N PRO A 24 3.07 -18.11 -4.66
CA PRO A 24 3.92 -17.41 -5.63
C PRO A 24 3.90 -15.88 -5.46
N TYR A 25 2.81 -15.33 -4.92
CA TYR A 25 2.64 -13.91 -4.64
C TYR A 25 3.16 -13.47 -3.26
N ALA A 26 3.79 -14.37 -2.49
CA ALA A 26 4.45 -14.02 -1.24
C ALA A 26 5.77 -13.25 -1.46
N ASN A 27 6.32 -13.32 -2.68
CA ASN A 27 7.47 -12.54 -3.08
C ASN A 27 6.98 -11.20 -3.67
N PRO A 28 7.20 -10.07 -2.97
CA PRO A 28 6.71 -8.78 -3.44
C PRO A 28 7.43 -8.36 -4.71
N ALA A 29 6.67 -7.83 -5.65
CA ALA A 29 7.20 -7.14 -6.82
C ALA A 29 7.64 -5.72 -6.43
N LYS A 30 8.55 -5.16 -7.23
CA LYS A 30 8.94 -3.75 -7.11
C LYS A 30 7.80 -2.84 -7.49
N LEU A 31 7.52 -1.82 -6.68
CA LEU A 31 6.38 -0.92 -6.91
C LEU A 31 6.51 -0.17 -8.24
N GLU A 32 7.73 0.20 -8.64
CA GLU A 32 8.01 0.85 -9.93
C GLU A 32 7.68 -0.01 -11.16
N SER A 33 7.62 -1.35 -11.01
CA SER A 33 7.23 -2.27 -12.08
C SER A 33 5.73 -2.52 -12.18
N ILE A 34 4.93 -1.96 -11.27
CA ILE A 34 3.49 -2.18 -11.21
C ILE A 34 2.74 -1.28 -12.19
N ASP A 35 1.87 -1.88 -12.99
CA ASP A 35 0.87 -1.15 -13.77
C ASP A 35 -0.47 -1.16 -13.03
N GLY A 36 -0.93 0.02 -12.58
CA GLY A 36 -2.18 0.20 -11.87
C GLY A 36 -3.43 -0.19 -12.68
N ALA A 37 -3.34 -0.23 -14.02
CA ALA A 37 -4.45 -0.64 -14.87
C ALA A 37 -4.86 -2.10 -14.64
N ARG A 38 -3.91 -2.95 -14.23
CA ARG A 38 -4.13 -4.38 -14.00
C ARG A 38 -4.94 -4.71 -12.75
N TYR A 39 -5.11 -3.74 -11.85
CA TYR A 39 -5.73 -3.95 -10.54
C TYR A 39 -7.04 -3.18 -10.41
N GLN A 40 -7.96 -3.73 -9.62
CA GLN A 40 -9.30 -3.16 -9.40
C GLN A 40 -9.39 -2.40 -8.06
N ALA A 41 -8.54 -2.74 -7.10
CA ALA A 41 -8.47 -2.10 -5.79
C ALA A 41 -7.01 -1.99 -5.32
N LEU A 42 -6.71 -0.97 -4.51
CA LEU A 42 -5.43 -0.79 -3.85
C LEU A 42 -5.62 -0.87 -2.33
N LEU A 43 -4.84 -1.74 -1.68
CA LEU A 43 -4.78 -1.84 -0.23
C LEU A 43 -3.40 -1.41 0.25
N ILE A 44 -3.36 -0.47 1.19
CA ILE A 44 -2.17 -0.06 1.93
C ILE A 44 -2.45 -0.43 3.40
N PRO A 45 -1.90 -1.55 3.90
CA PRO A 45 -2.12 -1.97 5.27
C PRO A 45 -1.42 -1.03 6.25
N ASP A 46 -1.62 -1.25 7.55
CA ASP A 46 -0.80 -0.59 8.56
C ASP A 46 0.68 -0.94 8.33
N CYS A 47 1.51 0.07 8.12
CA CYS A 47 2.93 -0.09 7.87
C CYS A 47 3.71 1.13 8.36
N PRO A 48 4.40 1.04 9.51
CA PRO A 48 5.15 2.17 10.06
C PRO A 48 6.25 2.75 9.16
N GLY A 49 6.75 1.92 8.23
CA GLY A 49 7.68 2.36 7.20
C GLY A 49 7.12 3.44 6.27
N ALA A 50 5.80 3.49 6.07
CA ALA A 50 5.15 4.35 5.06
C ALA A 50 5.46 5.84 5.19
N LEU A 51 5.68 6.32 6.41
CA LEU A 51 6.09 7.70 6.67
C LEU A 51 7.46 8.03 6.08
N ASN A 52 8.34 7.04 5.94
CA ASN A 52 9.71 7.21 5.51
C ASN A 52 9.87 6.99 4.00
N ASP A 53 9.18 6.01 3.42
CA ASP A 53 9.33 5.64 2.02
C ASP A 53 8.10 6.02 1.17
N LEU A 54 6.93 5.46 1.46
CA LEU A 54 5.74 5.57 0.62
C LEU A 54 5.20 7.01 0.55
N ALA A 55 5.28 7.79 1.62
CA ALA A 55 4.86 9.18 1.68
C ALA A 55 5.57 10.08 0.65
N HIS A 56 6.70 9.64 0.10
CA HIS A 56 7.50 10.37 -0.88
C HIS A 56 7.69 9.58 -2.20
N SER A 57 6.92 8.51 -2.40
CA SER A 57 7.09 7.61 -3.54
C SER A 57 6.39 8.12 -4.80
N GLY A 58 7.18 8.49 -5.82
CA GLY A 58 6.64 8.86 -7.14
C GLY A 58 5.95 7.70 -7.87
N SER A 59 6.41 6.47 -7.66
CA SER A 59 5.77 5.26 -8.20
C SER A 59 4.37 5.07 -7.62
N LEU A 60 4.22 5.28 -6.31
CA LEU A 60 2.92 5.21 -5.65
C LEU A 60 2.02 6.36 -6.08
N ALA A 61 2.55 7.58 -6.18
CA ALA A 61 1.78 8.74 -6.65
C ALA A 61 1.14 8.47 -8.03
N ARG A 62 1.91 7.91 -8.97
CA ARG A 62 1.38 7.52 -10.31
C ARG A 62 0.25 6.50 -10.21
N ILE A 63 0.38 5.51 -9.33
CA ILE A 63 -0.66 4.48 -9.12
C ILE A 63 -1.91 5.13 -8.49
N LEU A 64 -1.75 5.96 -7.47
CA LEU A 64 -2.88 6.64 -6.81
C LEU A 64 -3.63 7.55 -7.79
N SER A 65 -2.94 8.35 -8.59
CA SER A 65 -3.58 9.19 -9.62
C SER A 65 -4.36 8.36 -10.65
N HIS A 66 -3.81 7.21 -11.07
CA HIS A 66 -4.55 6.28 -11.93
C HIS A 66 -5.82 5.77 -11.25
N PHE A 67 -5.74 5.36 -9.99
CA PHE A 67 -6.90 4.84 -9.26
C PHE A 67 -8.00 5.89 -9.10
N ILE A 68 -7.64 7.12 -8.73
CA ILE A 68 -8.61 8.21 -8.58
C ILE A 68 -9.23 8.62 -9.91
N SER A 69 -8.44 8.76 -10.97
CA SER A 69 -8.98 9.07 -12.31
C SER A 69 -9.90 8.00 -12.87
N GLN A 70 -9.68 6.73 -12.52
CA GLN A 70 -10.52 5.60 -12.92
C GLN A 70 -11.63 5.26 -11.90
N GLN A 71 -11.81 6.08 -10.87
CA GLN A 71 -12.78 5.85 -9.79
C GLN A 71 -12.66 4.47 -9.13
N LYS A 72 -11.42 3.96 -9.00
CA LYS A 72 -11.11 2.69 -8.36
C LYS A 72 -10.91 2.88 -6.85
N PRO A 73 -11.35 1.92 -6.02
CA PRO A 73 -11.19 2.00 -4.57
C PRO A 73 -9.73 1.95 -4.12
N VAL A 74 -9.40 2.83 -3.16
CA VAL A 74 -8.16 2.85 -2.40
C VAL A 74 -8.51 2.72 -0.92
N CYS A 75 -7.94 1.71 -0.26
CA CYS A 75 -8.07 1.49 1.18
C CYS A 75 -6.70 1.65 1.82
N ALA A 76 -6.55 2.60 2.73
CA ALA A 76 -5.35 2.79 3.52
C ALA A 76 -5.73 2.73 5.01
N VAL A 77 -4.92 2.03 5.81
CA VAL A 77 -5.23 1.74 7.22
C VAL A 77 -4.02 2.06 8.10
N GLY A 78 -4.27 2.59 9.30
CA GLY A 78 -3.24 2.92 10.28
C GLY A 78 -2.18 3.86 9.71
N GLN A 79 -0.91 3.58 9.98
CA GLN A 79 0.21 4.37 9.48
C GLN A 79 0.38 4.27 7.96
N GLY A 80 -0.27 3.31 7.30
CA GLY A 80 -0.33 3.22 5.85
C GLY A 80 -1.03 4.41 5.18
N VAL A 81 -1.86 5.15 5.91
CA VAL A 81 -2.52 6.38 5.41
C VAL A 81 -1.51 7.46 5.03
N ALA A 82 -0.33 7.48 5.66
CA ALA A 82 0.77 8.39 5.30
C ALA A 82 1.24 8.22 3.85
N ALA A 83 1.05 7.03 3.27
CA ALA A 83 1.40 6.76 1.89
C ALA A 83 0.60 7.61 0.88
N LEU A 84 -0.58 8.10 1.27
CA LEU A 84 -1.40 8.96 0.42
C LEU A 84 -0.77 10.35 0.21
N CYS A 85 0.13 10.79 1.10
CA CYS A 85 0.78 12.11 1.03
C CYS A 85 1.61 12.33 -0.24
N CYS A 86 2.07 11.25 -0.89
CA CYS A 86 2.89 11.35 -2.10
C CYS A 86 2.11 11.88 -3.33
N ALA A 87 0.78 11.79 -3.31
CA ALA A 87 -0.05 12.04 -4.49
C ALA A 87 -0.50 13.50 -4.58
N THR A 88 0.35 14.34 -5.18
CA THR A 88 0.04 15.75 -5.45
C THR A 88 -0.01 16.03 -6.96
N GLU A 89 -0.93 16.89 -7.38
CA GLU A 89 -1.12 17.35 -8.75
C GLU A 89 -1.28 18.88 -8.72
N GLU A 90 -0.50 19.61 -9.53
CA GLU A 90 -0.55 21.09 -9.59
C GLU A 90 -0.50 21.79 -8.21
N GLN A 91 0.35 21.29 -7.30
CA GLN A 91 0.48 21.77 -5.90
C GLN A 91 -0.74 21.49 -5.00
N LYS A 92 -1.72 20.72 -5.46
CA LYS A 92 -2.87 20.27 -4.68
C LYS A 92 -2.79 18.78 -4.40
N TRP A 93 -3.09 18.39 -3.17
CA TRP A 93 -3.20 16.98 -2.82
C TRP A 93 -4.46 16.36 -3.44
N ILE A 94 -4.34 15.23 -4.13
CA ILE A 94 -5.46 14.69 -4.93
C ILE A 94 -6.63 14.19 -4.07
N PHE A 95 -6.38 13.92 -2.78
CA PHE A 95 -7.40 13.52 -1.82
C PHE A 95 -7.99 14.72 -1.04
N SER A 96 -7.74 15.95 -1.48
CA SER A 96 -8.35 17.14 -0.89
C SER A 96 -9.88 17.04 -0.94
N GLY A 97 -10.54 17.17 0.22
CA GLY A 97 -12.00 17.06 0.36
C GLY A 97 -12.51 15.65 0.67
N TYR A 98 -11.63 14.64 0.74
CA TYR A 98 -11.99 13.32 1.23
C TYR A 98 -12.04 13.32 2.76
N SER A 99 -13.01 12.60 3.32
CA SER A 99 -13.04 12.27 4.74
C SER A 99 -12.22 11.02 5.00
N MET A 100 -11.36 11.04 6.03
CA MET A 100 -10.44 9.95 6.32
C MET A 100 -10.13 9.84 7.82
N THR A 101 -9.61 8.68 8.18
CA THR A 101 -9.04 8.34 9.49
C THR A 101 -7.67 7.69 9.25
N GLY A 102 -6.81 7.63 10.26
CA GLY A 102 -5.46 7.07 10.19
C GLY A 102 -4.89 6.82 11.58
#